data_AF-A0ABD3W4X2-F1
#
_entry.id   AF-A0ABD3W4X2-F1
#
_cell.length_a   1.000
_cell.length_b   1.000
_cell.length_c   1.000
_cell.angle_alpha   90.00
_cell.angle_beta   90.00
_cell.angle_gamma   90.00
#
_symmetry.space_group_name_H-M   'P 1'
#
loop_
_entity.id
_entity.type
_entity.pdbx_description
1 polymer ?
#
loop_
_entity_poly.entity_id
_entity_poly.type
_entity_poly.pdbx_seq_one_letter_code
_entity_poly.pdbx_strand_id
1 'polypeptide(L)'
;SITNKGTELYNIIESSLPDIIIGTESHLDPNYNSAEILPHGIPPEHQYNTYRKDLKELINKNGGGVIILVRPDIKADECNDLNTDCEIK
;
A
#
# COMPACT_ATOMS: atom_id res chain seq x y z
N SER A 1 -2.75 11.05 3.95
CA SER A 1 -2.86 9.59 4.15
C SER A 1 -3.53 9.00 2.94
N ILE A 2 -3.06 7.83 2.49
CA ILE A 2 -3.60 7.10 1.33
C ILE A 2 -5.09 6.74 1.51
N THR A 3 -5.58 6.68 2.75
CA THR A 3 -7.01 6.50 3.07
C THR A 3 -7.94 7.55 2.44
N ASN A 4 -7.47 8.78 2.28
CA ASN A 4 -8.25 9.86 1.65
C ASN A 4 -8.09 9.91 0.13
N LYS A 5 -7.30 9.01 -0.44
CA LYS A 5 -6.94 8.99 -1.87
C LYS A 5 -7.58 7.82 -2.63
N GLY A 6 -8.53 7.11 -2.02
CA GLY A 6 -9.18 5.94 -2.63
C GLY A 6 -9.74 6.23 -4.04
N THR A 7 -10.39 7.38 -4.24
CA THR A 7 -10.89 7.78 -5.57
C THR A 7 -9.78 8.03 -6.58
N GLU A 8 -8.68 8.65 -6.17
CA GLU A 8 -7.53 8.91 -7.05
C GLU A 8 -6.86 7.60 -7.46
N LEU A 9 -6.70 6.68 -6.49
CA LEU A 9 -6.15 5.35 -6.71
C LEU A 9 -7.06 4.54 -7.66
N TYR A 10 -8.38 4.60 -7.47
CA TYR A 10 -9.35 3.98 -8.35
C TYR A 10 -9.21 4.48 -9.79
N ASN A 11 -9.16 5.80 -9.98
CA ASN A 11 -9.02 6.41 -11.31
C ASN A 11 -7.72 6.00 -12.01
N ILE A 12 -6.61 5.89 -11.26
CA ILE A 12 -5.33 5.41 -11.80
C ILE A 12 -5.46 3.96 -12.26
N ILE A 13 -6.05 3.10 -11.43
CA ILE A 13 -6.23 1.69 -11.73
C ILE A 13 -7.12 1.51 -12.97
N GLU A 14 -8.25 2.20 -13.03
CA GLU A 14 -9.20 2.11 -14.16
C GLU A 14 -8.60 2.65 -15.46
N SER A 15 -7.88 3.77 -15.42
CA SER A 15 -7.39 4.45 -16.63
C SER A 15 -6.13 3.85 -17.23
N SER A 16 -5.26 3.25 -16.40
CA SER A 16 -3.92 2.83 -16.83
C SER A 16 -3.61 1.35 -16.63
N LEU A 17 -4.42 0.63 -15.85
CA LEU A 17 -4.25 -0.79 -15.53
C LEU A 17 -2.78 -1.15 -15.23
N PRO A 18 -2.13 -0.45 -14.27
CA PRO A 18 -0.70 -0.58 -14.04
C PRO A 18 -0.34 -1.96 -13.52
N ASP A 19 0.84 -2.46 -13.86
CA ASP A 19 1.32 -3.74 -13.31
C ASP A 19 1.75 -3.63 -11.85
N ILE A 20 2.33 -2.48 -11.49
CA ILE A 20 2.84 -2.16 -10.16
C ILE A 20 2.52 -0.71 -9.83
N ILE A 21 2.00 -0.46 -8.63
CA ILE A 21 1.81 0.88 -8.08
C ILE A 21 2.67 1.00 -6.83
N ILE A 22 3.46 2.07 -6.74
CA ILE A 22 4.29 2.38 -5.57
C ILE A 22 3.81 3.69 -4.99
N GLY A 23 3.35 3.64 -3.73
CA GLY A 23 2.97 4.81 -2.95
C GLY A 23 3.93 5.02 -1.80
N THR A 24 4.40 6.25 -1.62
CA THR A 24 5.19 6.70 -0.47
C THR A 24 4.34 7.61 0.40
N GLU A 25 4.78 7.85 1.63
CA GLU A 25 4.08 8.71 2.59
C GLU A 25 2.63 8.23 2.78
N SER A 26 2.46 6.92 2.97
CA SER A 26 1.15 6.30 3.14
C SER A 26 0.42 6.89 4.35
N HIS A 27 1.17 7.24 5.41
CA HIS A 27 0.66 7.79 6.66
C HIS A 27 -0.54 7.00 7.18
N LEU A 28 -0.41 5.68 7.12
CA LEU A 28 -1.45 4.76 7.55
C LEU A 28 -1.31 4.45 9.04
N ASP A 29 -2.45 4.32 9.70
CA ASP A 29 -2.49 3.68 11.00
C ASP A 29 -2.01 2.21 10.84
N PRO A 30 -1.07 1.73 11.66
CA PRO A 30 -0.65 0.33 11.64
C PRO A 30 -1.80 -0.67 11.86
N ASN A 31 -2.92 -0.23 12.45
CA ASN A 31 -4.12 -1.04 12.67
C ASN A 31 -5.04 -1.09 11.43
N TYR A 32 -4.78 -0.27 10.41
CA TYR A 32 -5.56 -0.27 9.18
C TYR A 32 -5.27 -1.53 8.36
N ASN A 33 -6.29 -2.26 7.93
CA ASN A 33 -6.10 -3.47 7.13
C ASN A 33 -5.72 -3.12 5.68
N SER A 34 -4.82 -3.88 5.07
CA SER A 34 -4.47 -3.72 3.66
C SER A 34 -5.69 -3.77 2.72
N ALA A 35 -6.69 -4.60 3.04
CA ALA A 35 -7.93 -4.69 2.28
C ALA A 35 -8.76 -3.40 2.29
N GLU A 36 -8.55 -2.53 3.28
CA GLU A 36 -9.24 -1.23 3.38
C GLU A 36 -8.54 -0.15 2.55
N ILE A 37 -7.33 -0.39 2.05
CA ILE A 37 -6.58 0.58 1.21
C ILE A 37 -7.06 0.55 -0.24
N LEU A 38 -7.48 -0.62 -0.71
CA LEU A 38 -7.96 -0.80 -2.07
C LEU A 38 -9.37 -0.19 -2.19
N PRO A 39 -9.61 0.64 -3.21
CA PRO A 39 -10.92 1.27 -3.37
C PRO A 39 -11.99 0.22 -3.64
N HIS A 40 -13.14 0.39 -2.98
CA HIS A 40 -14.32 -0.41 -3.25
C HIS A 40 -14.74 -0.25 -4.73
N GLY A 41 -15.08 -1.36 -5.38
CA GLY A 41 -15.54 -1.37 -6.78
C GLY A 41 -14.49 -1.82 -7.80
N ILE A 42 -13.26 -2.10 -7.40
CA ILE A 42 -12.31 -2.82 -8.27
C ILE A 42 -12.80 -4.28 -8.43
N PRO A 43 -12.94 -4.78 -9.67
CA PRO A 43 -13.30 -6.18 -9.90
C PRO A 43 -12.29 -7.15 -9.26
N PRO A 44 -12.71 -8.31 -8.74
CA PRO A 44 -11.81 -9.26 -8.08
C PRO A 44 -10.59 -9.68 -8.91
N GLU A 45 -10.75 -9.76 -10.23
CA GLU A 45 -9.67 -10.07 -11.18
C GLU A 45 -8.63 -8.96 -11.32
N HIS A 46 -8.96 -7.75 -10.91
CA HIS A 46 -8.07 -6.59 -10.84
C HIS A 46 -7.66 -6.27 -9.40
N GLN A 47 -7.95 -7.15 -8.44
CA GLN A 47 -7.57 -6.93 -7.05
C GLN A 47 -6.07 -7.17 -6.88
N TYR A 48 -5.34 -6.10 -6.54
CA TYR A 48 -3.90 -6.12 -6.41
C TYR A 48 -3.48 -6.83 -5.11
N ASN A 49 -2.38 -7.57 -5.19
CA ASN A 49 -1.62 -7.99 -4.02
C ASN A 49 -1.00 -6.77 -3.36
N THR A 50 -1.24 -6.59 -2.06
CA THR A 50 -0.81 -5.40 -1.32
C THR A 50 0.33 -5.76 -0.37
N TYR A 51 1.45 -5.08 -0.53
CA TYR A 51 2.62 -5.14 0.35
C TYR A 51 2.84 -3.75 0.95
N ARG A 52 3.13 -3.67 2.25
CA ARG A 52 3.32 -2.37 2.91
C ARG A 52 4.25 -2.44 4.10
N LYS A 53 4.85 -1.29 4.41
CA LYS A 53 5.63 -1.06 5.62
C LYS A 53 5.26 0.30 6.17
N ASP A 54 4.63 0.29 7.36
CA ASP A 54 4.27 1.51 8.08
C ASP A 54 5.27 1.79 9.20
N LEU A 55 5.44 3.07 9.51
CA LEU A 55 6.29 3.50 10.60
C LEU A 55 5.52 3.37 11.92
N LYS A 56 5.94 2.43 12.77
CA LYS A 56 5.27 2.10 14.04
C LYS A 56 5.74 2.94 15.23
N GLU A 57 6.93 3.55 15.16
CA GLU A 57 7.60 4.15 16.32
C GLU A 57 7.06 5.54 16.72
N LEU A 58 6.15 6.13 15.96
CA LEU A 58 5.49 7.38 16.33
C LEU A 58 4.06 7.15 16.80
N ILE A 59 3.90 6.56 17.98
CA ILE A 59 2.63 6.57 18.72
C ILE A 59 2.17 8.04 18.82
N ASN A 60 1.10 8.39 18.11
CA ASN A 60 0.49 9.74 17.97
C ASN A 60 1.06 10.70 16.90
N LYS A 61 1.94 10.25 15.99
CA LYS A 61 2.15 10.95 14.71
C LYS A 61 2.12 9.90 13.61
N ASN A 62 1.20 10.02 12.66
CA ASN A 62 1.21 9.19 11.47
C ASN A 62 2.56 9.40 10.74
N GLY A 63 3.55 8.55 11.01
CA GLY A 63 4.83 8.53 10.29
C GLY A 63 4.59 8.14 8.83
N GLY A 64 5.60 8.29 7.97
CA GLY A 64 5.50 8.07 6.52
C GLY A 64 5.02 6.67 6.11
N GLY A 65 5.90 5.85 5.55
CA GLY A 65 5.57 4.49 5.12
C GLY A 65 5.39 4.34 3.61
N VAL A 66 5.44 3.10 3.17
CA VAL A 66 5.44 2.70 1.76
C VAL A 66 4.40 1.62 1.54
N ILE A 67 3.68 1.72 0.42
CA ILE A 67 2.78 0.71 -0.10
C ILE A 67 3.19 0.34 -1.52
N ILE A 68 3.14 -0.95 -1.82
CA ILE A 68 3.36 -1.52 -3.13
C ILE A 68 2.15 -2.38 -3.46
N LEU A 69 1.48 -2.07 -4.57
CA LEU A 69 0.39 -2.87 -5.10
C LEU A 69 0.89 -3.56 -6.36
N VAL A 70 0.72 -4.87 -6.45
CA VAL A 70 1.17 -5.68 -7.59
C VAL A 70 -0.02 -6.43 -8.16
N ARG A 71 -0.18 -6.45 -9.48
CA ARG A 71 -1.24 -7.22 -10.12
C ARG A 71 -1.17 -8.71 -9.71
N PRO A 72 -2.33 -9.39 -9.58
CA PRO A 72 -2.38 -10.75 -9.03
C PRO A 72 -1.71 -11.80 -9.93
N ASP A 73 -1.58 -11.55 -11.22
CA ASP A 73 -0.91 -12.42 -12.19
C ASP A 73 0.62 -12.29 -12.18
N ILE A 74 1.17 -11.32 -11.45
CA ILE A 74 2.60 -11.14 -11.27
C ILE A 74 3.03 -11.79 -9.96
N LYS A 75 3.98 -12.72 -10.04
CA LYS A 75 4.56 -13.35 -8.87
C LYS A 75 5.45 -12.34 -8.12
N ALA A 76 5.05 -11.98 -6.91
CA ALA A 76 5.80 -11.14 -6.00
C ALA A 76 5.71 -11.71 -4.58
N ASP A 77 6.79 -11.60 -3.82
CA ASP A 77 6.91 -12.12 -2.46
C ASP A 77 7.67 -11.09 -1.60
N GLU A 78 7.31 -10.96 -0.33
CA GLU A 78 8.08 -10.13 0.61
C GLU A 78 9.44 -10.75 0.90
N CYS A 79 10.51 -9.95 0.78
CA CYS A 79 11.83 -10.36 1.22
C CYS A 79 11.96 -10.16 2.73
N ASN A 80 11.43 -11.12 3.50
CA ASN A 80 11.39 -11.04 4.97
C ASN A 80 12.77 -10.88 5.61
N ASP A 81 13.82 -11.40 4.99
CA ASP A 81 15.21 -11.29 5.47
C ASP A 81 15.73 -9.84 5.46
N LEU A 82 15.09 -8.96 4.69
CA LEU A 82 15.40 -7.53 4.60
C LEU A 82 14.39 -6.67 5.37
N ASN A 83 13.45 -7.28 6.10
CA ASN A 83 12.42 -6.56 6.84
C ASN A 83 12.97 -6.03 8.19
N THR A 84 13.91 -5.10 8.11
CA THR A 84 14.53 -4.45 9.26
C THR A 84 13.91 -3.09 9.54
N ASP A 85 14.14 -2.56 10.75
CA ASP A 85 13.92 -1.14 11.01
C ASP A 85 15.09 -0.35 10.41
N CYS A 86 14.78 0.53 9.45
CA CYS A 86 15.76 1.31 8.71
C CYS A 86 15.69 2.80 9.08
N GLU A 87 14.93 3.16 10.12
CA GLU A 87 14.88 4.54 10.59
C GLU A 87 16.21 4.96 11.24
N ILE A 88 16.71 6.13 10.85
CA ILE A 88 17.84 6.77 11.52
C ILE A 88 17.28 7.48 12.75
N LYS A 89 17.72 7.06 13.94
CA LYS A 89 17.33 7.64 15.23
C LYS A 89 18.12 8.90 15.58
#